data_AF-A0A6N9UMX3-F1
#
_entry.id   AF-A0A6N9UMX3-F1
#
_cell.length_a   1.000
_cell.length_b   1.000
_cell.length_c   1.000
_cell.angle_alpha   90.00
_cell.angle_beta   90.00
_cell.angle_gamma   90.00
#
_symmetry.space_group_name_H-M   'P 1'
#
loop_
_entity.id
_entity.type
_entity.pdbx_description
1 polymer ?
#
loop_
_entity_poly.entity_id
_entity_poly.type
_entity_poly.pdbx_seq_one_letter_code
_entity_poly.pdbx_strand_id
1 'polypeptide(L)'
;MTADSTAFDETYRGRRIRGIRSAAGRAVGAGTWHVTVDGRPLHLMRRADGSWLSMIDHYRSYPTPLAAARGAVDELGPGEHLRDTPSTGHDQHPGGRHGVHA
;
A
#
# COMPACT_ATOMS: atom_id res chain seq x y z
N MET A 1 12.43 15.21 -18.74
CA MET A 1 11.00 15.19 -18.36
C MET A 1 10.93 14.64 -16.95
N THR A 2 10.75 15.51 -15.95
CA THR A 2 10.57 15.13 -14.54
C THR A 2 9.26 14.35 -14.41
N ALA A 3 9.32 13.14 -13.85
CA ALA A 3 8.11 12.36 -13.60
C ALA A 3 7.18 13.16 -12.67
N ASP A 4 5.97 13.44 -13.13
CA ASP A 4 4.91 14.08 -12.36
C ASP A 4 4.50 13.11 -11.24
N SER A 5 5.06 13.32 -10.04
CA SER A 5 4.77 12.49 -8.88
C SER A 5 3.41 12.92 -8.29
N THR A 6 2.33 12.25 -8.66
CA THR A 6 1.05 12.40 -7.95
C THR A 6 1.23 11.92 -6.50
N ALA A 7 1.01 12.83 -5.55
CA ALA A 7 1.17 12.58 -4.11
C ALA A 7 -0.01 13.15 -3.30
N PHE A 8 -0.20 12.66 -2.07
CA PHE A 8 -1.13 13.20 -1.09
C PHE A 8 -0.51 13.18 0.32
N ASP A 9 -0.89 14.15 1.16
CA ASP A 9 -0.53 14.28 2.58
C ASP A 9 -1.72 14.92 3.30
N GLU A 10 -2.33 14.21 4.25
CA GLU A 10 -3.42 14.76 5.05
C GLU A 10 -3.43 14.20 6.47
N THR A 11 -4.17 14.87 7.36
CA THR A 11 -4.54 14.32 8.67
C THR A 11 -6.00 13.89 8.63
N TYR A 12 -6.27 12.61 8.84
CA TYR A 12 -7.61 12.03 8.90
C TYR A 12 -7.82 11.38 10.25
N ARG A 13 -8.87 11.78 10.98
CA ARG A 13 -9.17 11.32 12.35
C ARG A 13 -7.98 11.36 13.31
N GLY A 14 -7.15 12.40 13.19
CA GLY A 14 -5.96 12.59 14.03
C GLY A 14 -4.73 11.76 13.61
N ARG A 15 -4.82 10.96 12.54
CA ARG A 15 -3.70 10.21 11.98
C ARG A 15 -3.19 10.85 10.70
N ARG A 16 -1.86 10.85 10.52
CA ARG A 16 -1.24 11.40 9.31
C ARG A 16 -1.18 10.34 8.21
N ILE A 17 -1.82 10.62 7.09
CA ILE A 17 -1.80 9.77 5.89
C ILE A 17 -0.91 10.43 4.84
N ARG A 18 0.03 9.67 4.26
CA ARG A 18 0.85 10.12 3.13
C ARG A 18 0.86 9.08 2.03
N GLY A 19 0.86 9.52 0.78
CA GLY A 19 0.97 8.66 -0.39
C GLY A 19 1.80 9.29 -1.48
N ILE A 20 2.72 8.53 -2.05
CA ILE A 20 3.54 8.94 -3.19
C ILE A 20 3.40 7.88 -4.28
N ARG A 21 2.99 8.28 -5.48
CA ARG A 21 2.98 7.39 -6.64
C ARG A 21 4.37 7.36 -7.26
N SER A 22 4.98 6.18 -7.32
CA SER A 22 6.20 5.98 -8.11
C SER A 22 5.83 5.73 -9.57
N ALA A 23 6.53 6.40 -10.48
CA ALA A 23 6.41 6.18 -11.92
C ALA A 23 7.21 4.95 -12.40
N ALA A 24 8.03 4.32 -11.55
CA ALA A 24 9.05 3.37 -11.96
C ALA A 24 8.65 1.90 -11.77
N GLY A 25 8.67 1.15 -12.88
CA GLY A 25 9.11 -0.26 -12.89
C GLY A 25 8.05 -1.29 -13.23
N ARG A 26 8.32 -2.08 -14.29
CA ARG A 26 7.53 -3.19 -14.84
C ARG A 26 7.42 -4.44 -13.91
N ALA A 27 7.45 -4.27 -12.60
CA ALA A 27 7.11 -5.34 -11.67
C ALA A 27 5.58 -5.46 -11.63
N VAL A 28 5.07 -6.68 -11.60
CA VAL A 28 3.65 -7.04 -11.76
C VAL A 28 2.75 -6.16 -10.88
N GLY A 29 2.05 -5.20 -11.49
CA GLY A 29 1.11 -4.29 -10.83
C GLY A 29 1.26 -2.84 -11.28
N ALA A 30 0.40 -2.38 -12.19
CA ALA A 30 0.41 -1.00 -12.66
C ALA A 30 0.14 0.00 -11.51
N GLY A 31 1.13 0.87 -11.21
CA GLY A 31 0.96 2.08 -10.40
C GLY A 31 1.23 1.92 -8.91
N THR A 32 2.45 1.54 -8.53
CA THR A 32 2.86 1.35 -7.14
C THR A 32 2.76 2.66 -6.34
N TRP A 33 1.80 2.69 -5.42
CA TRP A 33 1.70 3.71 -4.38
C TRP A 33 2.49 3.28 -3.16
N HIS A 34 3.37 4.15 -2.68
CA HIS A 34 3.93 4.04 -1.36
C HIS A 34 3.06 4.85 -0.40
N VAL A 35 2.32 4.18 0.49
CA VAL A 35 1.40 4.82 1.44
C VAL A 35 1.85 4.56 2.87
N THR A 36 1.75 5.58 3.72
CA THR A 36 2.02 5.48 5.16
C THR A 36 0.88 6.06 5.98
N VAL A 37 0.69 5.50 7.18
CA VAL A 37 -0.15 6.05 8.26
C VAL A 37 0.74 6.27 9.47
N ASP A 38 0.79 7.50 9.98
CA ASP A 38 1.67 7.94 11.07
C ASP A 38 3.15 7.62 10.79
N GLY A 39 3.54 7.69 9.51
CA GLY A 39 4.90 7.37 9.03
C GLY A 39 5.18 5.88 8.83
N ARG A 40 4.21 5.00 9.14
CA ARG A 40 4.37 3.54 9.09
C ARG A 40 3.74 2.97 7.82
N PRO A 41 4.37 2.05 7.08
CA PRO A 41 3.88 1.63 5.77
C PRO A 41 2.53 0.89 5.81
N LEU A 42 1.62 1.30 4.92
CA LEU A 42 0.35 0.63 4.64
C LEU A 42 0.43 -0.02 3.27
N HIS A 43 0.33 -1.34 3.22
CA HIS A 43 0.27 -2.05 1.94
C HIS A 43 -1.12 -1.90 1.32
N LEU A 44 -1.14 -1.42 0.07
CA LEU A 44 -2.34 -1.35 -0.75
C LEU A 44 -2.23 -2.31 -1.93
N MET A 45 -3.36 -2.91 -2.28
CA MET A 45 -3.46 -3.80 -3.43
C MET A 45 -4.43 -3.18 -4.44
N ARG A 46 -4.00 -3.16 -5.71
CA ARG A 46 -4.85 -2.71 -6.82
C ARG A 46 -5.59 -3.89 -7.42
N ARG A 47 -6.91 -3.81 -7.52
CA ARG A 47 -7.76 -4.80 -8.16
C ARG A 47 -7.75 -4.62 -9.68
N ALA A 48 -8.20 -5.65 -10.40
CA ALA A 48 -8.29 -5.62 -11.87
C ALA A 48 -9.26 -4.55 -12.39
N ASP A 49 -10.31 -4.25 -11.63
CA ASP A 49 -11.26 -3.16 -11.92
C ASP A 49 -10.69 -1.75 -11.64
N GLY A 50 -9.45 -1.67 -11.14
CA GLY A 50 -8.78 -0.42 -10.80
C GLY A 50 -9.06 0.12 -9.41
N SER A 51 -9.96 -0.51 -8.64
CA SER A 51 -10.20 -0.19 -7.24
C SER A 51 -9.05 -0.65 -6.34
N TRP A 52 -9.08 -0.20 -5.09
CA TRP A 52 -8.03 -0.41 -4.10
C TRP A 52 -8.58 -1.07 -2.84
N LEU A 53 -7.75 -1.87 -2.19
CA LEU A 53 -7.99 -2.40 -0.85
C LEU A 53 -6.70 -2.31 -0.04
N SER A 54 -6.82 -2.42 1.28
CA SER A 54 -5.67 -2.38 2.20
C SER A 54 -5.48 -3.72 2.90
N MET A 55 -4.29 -3.94 3.47
CA MET A 55 -4.07 -5.10 4.32
C MET A 55 -4.86 -5.09 5.65
N ILE A 56 -5.48 -3.97 6.02
CA ILE A 56 -6.33 -3.91 7.22
C ILE A 56 -7.78 -4.23 6.83
N ASP A 57 -8.27 -3.58 5.77
CA ASP A 57 -9.60 -3.79 5.21
C ASP A 57 -9.50 -4.46 3.83
N HIS A 58 -9.37 -5.79 3.85
CA HIS A 58 -9.13 -6.61 2.66
C HIS A 58 -10.38 -6.88 1.83
N TYR A 59 -11.57 -6.75 2.43
CA TYR A 59 -12.83 -7.20 1.81
C TYR A 59 -13.59 -6.04 1.17
N ARG A 60 -13.27 -4.79 1.53
CA ARG A 60 -13.87 -3.61 0.92
C ARG A 60 -13.04 -3.08 -0.23
N SER A 61 -13.73 -2.58 -1.25
CA SER A 61 -13.11 -1.92 -2.40
C SER A 61 -13.33 -0.42 -2.36
N TYR A 62 -12.26 0.33 -2.63
CA TYR A 62 -12.23 1.78 -2.58
C TYR A 62 -11.85 2.36 -3.94
N PRO A 63 -12.43 3.52 -4.31
CA PRO A 63 -12.19 4.11 -5.63
C PRO A 63 -10.78 4.68 -5.79
N THR A 64 -10.08 4.99 -4.69
CA THR A 64 -8.75 5.61 -4.72
C THR A 64 -7.84 5.06 -3.61
N PRO A 65 -6.51 5.18 -3.75
CA PRO A 65 -5.56 4.82 -2.70
C PRO A 65 -5.79 5.59 -1.39
N LEU A 66 -6.13 6.88 -1.49
CA LEU A 66 -6.46 7.71 -0.33
C LEU A 66 -7.71 7.20 0.39
N ALA A 67 -8.75 6.82 -0.35
CA ALA A 67 -9.96 6.25 0.24
C ALA A 67 -9.66 4.91 0.95
N ALA A 68 -8.82 4.06 0.38
CA ALA A 68 -8.37 2.83 1.04
C ALA A 68 -7.56 3.11 2.31
N ALA A 69 -6.71 4.14 2.31
CA ALA A 69 -5.96 4.55 3.50
C ALA A 69 -6.87 5.08 4.62
N ARG A 70 -7.90 5.87 4.27
CA ARG A 70 -8.92 6.30 5.23
C ARG A 70 -9.70 5.13 5.81
N GLY A 71 -10.10 4.16 4.97
CA GLY A 71 -10.72 2.92 5.41
C GLY A 71 -9.85 2.15 6.40
N ALA A 72 -8.55 2.04 6.14
CA ALA A 72 -7.61 1.42 7.08
C ALA A 72 -7.53 2.19 8.41
N VAL A 73 -7.60 3.53 8.40
CA VAL A 73 -7.67 4.33 9.63
C VAL A 73 -8.97 4.13 10.39
N ASP A 74 -10.09 3.99 9.67
CA ASP A 74 -11.40 3.74 10.29
C ASP A 74 -11.45 2.38 11.01
N GLU A 75 -10.71 1.38 10.52
CA GLU A 75 -10.62 0.04 11.12
C GLU A 75 -9.57 -0.08 12.25
N LEU A 76 -8.62 0.86 12.37
CA LEU A 76 -7.61 0.83 13.43
C LEU A 76 -8.23 1.21 14.79
N GLY A 77 -8.12 0.31 15.76
CA GLY A 77 -8.56 0.55 17.12
C GLY A 77 -7.75 1.64 17.86
N PRO A 78 -8.26 2.12 19.01
CA PRO A 78 -7.53 3.05 19.86
C PRO A 78 -6.16 2.50 20.27
N GLY A 79 -5.08 3.21 19.95
CA GLY A 79 -3.71 2.82 20.28
C GLY A 79 -3.07 1.81 19.34
N GLU A 80 -3.80 1.27 18.36
CA GLU A 80 -3.23 0.37 17.36
C GLU A 80 -2.36 1.11 16.34
N HIS A 81 -1.44 0.41 15.70
CA HIS A 81 -0.58 1.02 14.70
C HIS A 81 -0.07 -0.02 13.70
N LEU A 82 0.16 0.41 12.46
CA LEU A 82 0.85 -0.42 11.47
C LEU A 82 2.25 -0.73 11.94
N ARG A 83 2.78 -1.93 11.69
CA ARG A 83 4.17 -2.22 12.05
C ARG A 83 5.12 -1.42 11.16
N ASP A 84 6.28 -1.09 11.73
CA ASP A 84 7.39 -0.59 10.95
C ASP A 84 8.01 -1.77 10.20
N THR A 85 7.47 -2.06 9.02
CA THR A 85 8.15 -2.95 8.09
C THR A 85 9.06 -2.06 7.25
N PRO A 86 10.37 -2.34 7.13
CA PRO A 86 11.17 -1.68 6.12
C PRO A 86 10.41 -1.82 4.79
N SER A 87 10.32 -0.73 4.04
CA SER A 87 9.74 -0.77 2.70
C SER A 87 10.68 -1.61 1.87
N THR A 88 10.53 -2.93 1.94
CA THR A 88 11.40 -3.87 1.25
C THR A 88 11.19 -3.57 -0.23
N GLY A 89 12.19 -2.93 -0.84
CA GLY A 89 12.37 -2.98 -2.27
C GLY A 89 12.18 -4.42 -2.71
N HIS A 90 11.44 -4.60 -3.78
CA HIS A 90 11.10 -5.89 -4.34
C HIS A 90 12.38 -6.53 -4.91
N ASP A 91 13.30 -6.94 -4.05
CA ASP A 91 14.58 -7.52 -4.40
C ASP A 91 14.74 -8.85 -3.67
N GLN A 92 14.46 -9.90 -4.44
CA GLN A 92 15.06 -11.23 -4.36
C GLN A 92 14.67 -12.10 -3.16
N HIS A 93 13.60 -12.88 -3.33
CA HIS A 93 13.56 -14.23 -2.75
C HIS A 93 14.57 -15.12 -3.52
N PRO A 94 15.70 -15.56 -2.93
CA PRO A 94 16.49 -16.62 -3.55
C PRO A 94 15.63 -17.90 -3.57
N GLY A 95 15.50 -18.49 -4.75
CA GLY A 95 14.58 -19.58 -5.05
C GLY A 95 14.71 -20.77 -4.10
N GLY A 96 13.65 -20.99 -3.31
CA GLY A 96 13.41 -22.27 -2.66
C GLY A 96 12.94 -23.28 -3.70
N ARG A 97 13.84 -24.18 -4.09
CA ARG A 97 13.54 -25.37 -4.91
C ARG A 97 12.44 -26.19 -4.24
N HIS A 98 11.22 -26.11 -4.73
CA HIS A 98 10.19 -27.08 -4.40
C HIS A 98 10.18 -28.15 -5.48
N GLY A 99 10.70 -29.32 -5.13
CA GLY A 99 10.58 -30.53 -5.92
C GLY A 99 9.12 -30.93 -6.05
N VAL A 100 8.74 -31.35 -7.25
CA VAL A 100 7.45 -32.00 -7.52
C VAL A 100 7.48 -33.38 -6.89
N HIS A 101 6.45 -33.72 -6.11
CA HIS A 101 6.09 -35.12 -5.87
C HIS A 101 4.81 -35.39 -6.66
N ALA A 102 4.91 -36.34 -7.58
CA ALA A 102 3.79 -36.99 -8.24
C ALA A 102 3.07 -37.94 -7.27
#